data_AF-A0A8X7PKV6-F1
#
_entry.id   AF-A0A8X7PKV6-F1
#
_cell.length_a   1.000
_cell.length_b   1.000
_cell.length_c   1.000
_cell.angle_alpha   90.00
_cell.angle_beta   90.00
_cell.angle_gamma   90.00
#
_symmetry.space_group_name_H-M   'P 1'
#
loop_
_entity.id
_entity.type
_entity.pdbx_description
1 polymer ?
#
loop_
_entity_poly.entity_id
_entity_poly.type
_entity_poly.pdbx_seq_one_letter_code
_entity_poly.pdbx_strand_id
1 'polypeptide(L)'
;MKTVDHTTEVVYVEEPNQDTSKLHADAAYTIVVVGEAPYAETQGDSTTLSIAAPGPDTIRHTCGSGMKCIVVLVTGRPLVIEPYLDTIDALVVAWLPGTEGQGITDVLFGDHPFTGTLPRTWMKSVTQLPMNVGDKNYDQLFPFGYGIKT
;
A
#
# COMPACT_ATOMS: atom_id res chain seq x y z
N MET A 1 12.32 20.64 1.12
CA MET A 1 11.21 19.66 1.15
C MET A 1 9.92 20.45 1.10
N LYS A 2 8.99 20.12 0.20
CA LYS A 2 7.66 20.75 0.15
C LYS A 2 6.77 20.00 1.14
N THR A 3 6.16 20.71 2.07
CA THR A 3 5.25 20.17 3.09
C THR A 3 3.90 20.85 2.99
N VAL A 4 2.87 20.22 3.55
CA VAL A 4 1.49 20.77 3.56
C VAL A 4 1.38 22.05 4.38
N ASP A 5 2.23 22.20 5.40
CA ASP A 5 2.38 23.43 6.19
C ASP A 5 3.85 23.68 6.55
N HIS A 6 4.23 24.94 6.76
CA HIS A 6 5.58 25.33 7.15
C HIS A 6 6.03 24.80 8.52
N THR A 7 5.08 24.41 9.39
CA THR A 7 5.36 23.79 10.68
C THR A 7 5.30 22.26 10.64
N THR A 8 5.04 21.66 9.48
CA THR A 8 5.04 20.19 9.36
C THR A 8 6.46 19.67 9.50
N GLU A 9 6.67 18.82 10.50
CA GLU A 9 7.88 18.03 10.63
C GLU A 9 7.71 16.69 9.92
N VAL A 10 8.70 16.30 9.12
CA VAL A 10 8.71 14.98 8.47
C VAL A 10 9.92 14.22 8.96
N VAL A 11 9.66 13.08 9.59
CA VAL A 11 10.69 12.13 9.99
C VAL A 11 10.68 10.97 9.01
N TYR A 12 11.83 10.71 8.39
CA TYR A 12 12.03 9.56 7.51
C TYR A 12 12.77 8.45 8.24
N VAL A 13 12.23 7.24 8.16
CA VAL A 13 12.84 6.03 8.70
C VAL A 13 12.78 4.95 7.62
N GLU A 14 13.94 4.51 7.15
CA GLU A 14 14.04 3.53 6.05
C GLU A 14 13.61 2.12 6.48
N GLU A 15 14.06 1.68 7.65
CA GLU A 15 13.74 0.35 8.20
C GLU A 15 13.15 0.51 9.61
N PRO A 16 11.89 0.96 9.74
CA PRO A 16 11.29 1.17 11.05
C PRO A 16 11.07 -0.16 11.76
N ASN A 17 11.32 -0.14 13.07
CA ASN A 17 10.99 -1.23 13.98
C ASN A 17 10.01 -0.75 15.06
N GLN A 18 9.68 -1.64 15.99
CA GLN A 18 8.74 -1.32 17.08
C GLN A 18 9.22 -0.15 17.95
N ASP A 19 10.52 0.01 18.12
CA ASP A 19 11.06 1.08 18.97
C ASP A 19 11.06 2.41 18.22
N THR A 20 11.37 2.43 16.92
CA THR A 20 11.28 3.64 16.11
C THR A 20 9.86 4.17 16.02
N SER A 21 8.87 3.27 15.95
CA SER A 21 7.46 3.67 15.93
C SER A 21 7.04 4.33 17.26
N LYS A 22 7.61 3.89 18.39
CA LYS A 22 7.35 4.52 19.71
C LYS A 22 8.02 5.88 19.88
N LEU A 23 9.15 6.13 19.21
CA LEU A 23 9.86 7.40 19.30
C LEU A 23 9.08 8.58 18.70
N HIS A 24 8.12 8.28 17.81
CA HIS A 24 7.30 9.28 17.12
C HIS A 24 5.81 9.06 17.40
N ALA A 25 5.46 8.58 18.60
CA ALA A 25 4.07 8.35 19.01
C ALA A 25 3.23 9.64 19.04
N ASP A 26 3.86 10.80 18.98
CA ASP A 26 3.25 12.12 18.86
C ASP A 26 2.87 12.52 17.42
N ALA A 27 3.34 11.77 16.40
CA ALA A 27 3.00 12.09 15.02
C ALA A 27 1.51 11.88 14.73
N ALA A 28 0.93 12.79 13.94
CA ALA A 28 -0.51 12.78 13.65
C ALA A 28 -0.95 11.57 12.80
N TYR A 29 -0.07 11.10 11.92
CA TYR A 29 -0.25 9.91 11.08
C TYR A 29 1.11 9.45 10.56
N THR A 30 1.16 8.18 10.15
CA THR A 30 2.34 7.57 9.53
C THR A 30 2.02 7.11 8.11
N ILE A 31 2.94 7.36 7.18
CA ILE A 31 2.87 6.84 5.81
C ILE A 31 3.91 5.74 5.66
N VAL A 32 3.45 4.52 5.44
CA VAL A 32 4.29 3.32 5.24
C VAL A 32 4.33 2.98 3.76
N VAL A 33 5.51 3.06 3.15
CA VAL A 33 5.69 2.72 1.73
C VAL A 33 6.35 1.34 1.64
N VAL A 34 5.64 0.36 1.08
CA VAL A 34 6.09 -1.03 0.94
C VAL A 34 5.67 -1.59 -0.41
N GLY A 35 6.22 -2.75 -0.82
CA GLY A 35 5.94 -3.23 -2.16
C GLY A 35 6.68 -4.48 -2.59
N GLU A 36 6.80 -4.64 -3.90
CA GLU A 36 7.70 -5.61 -4.55
C GLU A 36 9.07 -4.97 -4.84
N ALA A 37 10.11 -5.81 -4.88
CA ALA A 37 11.37 -5.43 -5.49
C ALA A 37 11.20 -5.34 -7.03
N PRO A 38 12.02 -4.53 -7.73
CA PRO A 38 12.00 -4.51 -9.20
C PRO A 38 12.29 -5.89 -9.80
N TYR A 39 11.54 -6.27 -10.82
CA TYR A 39 11.74 -7.50 -11.58
C TYR A 39 11.36 -7.30 -13.05
N ALA A 40 11.81 -8.22 -13.91
CA ALA A 40 11.41 -8.29 -15.30
C ALA A 40 11.23 -9.75 -15.73
N GLU A 41 10.20 -9.99 -16.55
CA GLU A 41 9.92 -11.29 -17.16
C GLU A 41 9.88 -12.43 -16.13
N THR A 42 10.68 -13.50 -16.33
CA THR A 42 10.70 -14.71 -15.48
C THR A 42 11.20 -14.44 -14.07
N GLN A 43 11.96 -13.37 -13.84
CA GLN A 43 12.37 -12.99 -12.48
C GLN A 43 11.19 -12.50 -11.64
N GLY A 44 10.06 -12.18 -12.28
CA GLY A 44 8.82 -11.82 -11.62
C GLY A 44 7.92 -13.01 -11.31
N ASP A 45 8.22 -14.23 -11.75
CA ASP A 45 7.34 -15.37 -11.50
C ASP A 45 7.26 -15.66 -10.00
N SER A 46 6.04 -15.68 -9.45
CA SER A 46 5.81 -15.88 -8.02
C SER A 46 4.53 -16.65 -7.79
N THR A 47 4.63 -17.69 -6.96
CA THR A 47 3.50 -18.52 -6.52
C THR A 47 2.86 -18.01 -5.23
N THR A 48 3.51 -17.07 -4.55
CA THR A 48 3.07 -16.55 -3.24
C THR A 48 2.45 -15.16 -3.34
N LEU A 49 2.89 -14.34 -4.31
CA LEU A 49 2.41 -12.96 -4.52
C LEU A 49 2.39 -12.15 -3.21
N SER A 50 3.43 -12.32 -2.39
CA SER A 50 3.60 -11.63 -1.12
C SER A 50 4.36 -10.30 -1.27
N ILE A 51 4.09 -9.35 -0.37
CA ILE A 51 4.90 -8.13 -0.20
C ILE A 51 6.33 -8.53 0.18
N ALA A 52 7.34 -7.88 -0.40
CA ALA A 52 8.73 -8.15 -0.11
C ALA A 52 9.08 -7.78 1.35
N ALA A 53 9.91 -8.60 1.99
CA ALA A 53 10.48 -8.24 3.29
C ALA A 53 11.38 -6.99 3.16
N PRO A 54 11.41 -6.10 4.17
CA PRO A 54 10.76 -6.21 5.48
C PRO A 54 9.29 -5.71 5.54
N GLY A 55 8.66 -5.42 4.40
CA GLY A 55 7.35 -4.76 4.32
C GLY A 55 6.24 -5.30 5.24
N PRO A 56 5.98 -6.63 5.27
CA PRO A 56 5.04 -7.23 6.22
C PRO A 56 5.27 -6.84 7.68
N ASP A 57 6.52 -6.86 8.14
CA ASP A 57 6.86 -6.55 9.53
C ASP A 57 6.83 -5.04 9.77
N THR A 58 7.24 -4.24 8.79
CA THR A 58 7.06 -2.78 8.83
C THR A 58 5.59 -2.40 9.02
N ILE A 59 4.67 -2.98 8.25
CA ILE A 59 3.23 -2.73 8.42
C ILE A 59 2.78 -3.10 9.83
N ARG A 60 3.11 -4.32 10.29
CA ARG A 60 2.68 -4.80 11.62
C ARG A 60 3.21 -3.93 12.76
N HIS A 61 4.49 -3.56 12.70
CA HIS A 61 5.13 -2.78 13.76
C HIS A 61 4.64 -1.34 13.80
N THR A 62 4.48 -0.73 12.63
CA THR A 62 4.12 0.69 12.55
C THR A 62 2.61 0.89 12.65
N CYS A 63 1.81 0.16 11.87
CA CYS A 63 0.35 0.30 11.92
C CYS A 63 -0.27 -0.35 13.17
N GLY A 64 0.37 -1.38 13.73
CA GLY A 64 -0.08 -2.00 14.99
C GLY A 64 0.20 -1.16 16.25
N SER A 65 0.89 -0.01 16.13
CA SER A 65 1.24 0.84 17.27
C SER A 65 0.09 1.71 17.80
N GLY A 66 -1.05 1.77 17.09
CA GLY A 66 -2.20 2.61 17.42
C GLY A 66 -2.16 4.01 16.79
N MET A 67 -1.12 4.33 16.03
CA MET A 67 -1.06 5.53 15.18
C MET A 67 -1.93 5.37 13.94
N LYS A 68 -2.47 6.47 13.42
CA LYS A 68 -3.16 6.47 12.12
C LYS A 68 -2.17 6.07 11.01
N CYS A 69 -2.40 4.94 10.37
CA CYS A 69 -1.47 4.33 9.43
C CYS A 69 -2.01 4.32 8.00
N ILE A 70 -1.29 4.99 7.10
CA ILE A 70 -1.56 4.99 5.66
C ILE A 70 -0.51 4.12 4.99
N VAL A 71 -0.92 3.06 4.30
CA VAL A 71 0.00 2.21 3.53
C VAL A 71 -0.07 2.59 2.05
N VAL A 72 1.08 2.92 1.47
CA VAL A 72 1.27 3.08 0.03
C VAL A 72 1.94 1.82 -0.51
N LEU A 73 1.19 1.03 -1.27
CA LEU A 73 1.66 -0.22 -1.87
C LEU A 73 2.18 0.04 -3.30
N VAL A 74 3.48 -0.15 -3.48
CA VAL A 74 4.18 -0.06 -4.78
C VAL A 74 4.33 -1.47 -5.36
N THR A 75 3.63 -1.79 -6.43
CA THR A 75 3.56 -3.16 -6.95
C THR A 75 3.23 -3.21 -8.43
N GLY A 76 3.71 -4.26 -9.11
CA GLY A 76 3.34 -4.51 -10.51
C GLY A 76 1.98 -5.18 -10.68
N ARG A 77 1.35 -5.67 -9.61
CA ARG A 77 0.18 -6.58 -9.67
C ARG A 77 -0.55 -6.70 -8.31
N PRO A 78 -1.74 -7.32 -8.25
CA PRO A 78 -2.35 -7.64 -6.96
C PRO A 78 -1.48 -8.57 -6.11
N LEU A 79 -1.29 -8.22 -4.83
CA LEU A 79 -0.56 -9.00 -3.83
C LEU A 79 -1.48 -9.42 -2.68
N VAL A 80 -1.03 -10.40 -1.90
CA VAL A 80 -1.71 -10.77 -0.64
C VAL A 80 -1.61 -9.60 0.34
N ILE A 81 -2.76 -8.93 0.58
CA ILE A 81 -2.87 -7.77 1.49
C ILE A 81 -3.89 -7.98 2.61
N GLU A 82 -4.83 -8.91 2.45
CA GLU A 82 -5.91 -9.19 3.41
C GLU A 82 -5.44 -9.30 4.88
N PRO A 83 -4.32 -9.98 5.21
CA PRO A 83 -3.87 -10.11 6.61
C PRO A 83 -3.49 -8.80 7.30
N TYR A 84 -3.32 -7.70 6.56
CA TYR A 84 -2.89 -6.42 7.10
C TYR A 84 -4.02 -5.40 7.17
N LEU A 85 -5.14 -5.61 6.46
CA LEU A 85 -6.19 -4.62 6.28
C LEU A 85 -6.78 -4.13 7.61
N ASP A 86 -6.93 -5.02 8.59
CA ASP A 86 -7.49 -4.66 9.91
C ASP A 86 -6.61 -3.69 10.71
N THR A 87 -5.32 -3.58 10.36
CA THR A 87 -4.38 -2.66 11.03
C THR A 87 -4.16 -1.36 10.27
N ILE A 88 -4.62 -1.26 9.02
CA ILE A 88 -4.34 -0.13 8.14
C ILE A 88 -5.57 0.78 8.09
N ASP A 89 -5.40 2.07 8.39
CA ASP A 89 -6.50 3.04 8.28
C ASP A 89 -6.81 3.42 6.82
N ALA A 90 -5.79 3.45 5.96
CA ALA A 90 -5.96 3.69 4.52
C ALA A 90 -4.91 2.95 3.69
N LEU A 91 -5.34 2.32 2.60
CA LEU A 91 -4.46 1.64 1.64
C LEU A 91 -4.55 2.33 0.27
N VAL A 92 -3.39 2.76 -0.25
CA VAL A 92 -3.24 3.32 -1.59
C VAL A 92 -2.39 2.39 -2.43
N VAL A 93 -2.89 1.97 -3.58
CA VAL A 93 -2.13 1.18 -4.55
C VAL A 93 -1.54 2.12 -5.58
N ALA A 94 -0.24 2.37 -5.50
CA ALA A 94 0.49 3.30 -6.36
C ALA A 94 0.98 2.66 -7.67
N TRP A 95 0.83 1.33 -7.80
CA TRP A 95 1.42 0.53 -8.88
C TRP A 95 2.94 0.74 -8.98
N LEU A 96 3.48 0.97 -10.18
CA LEU A 96 4.86 1.38 -10.42
C LEU A 96 4.84 2.83 -10.94
N PRO A 97 4.87 3.85 -10.05
CA PRO A 97 4.50 5.23 -10.37
C PRO A 97 5.54 6.01 -11.19
N GLY A 98 6.73 5.43 -11.45
CA GLY A 98 7.81 6.11 -12.15
C GLY A 98 8.54 7.13 -11.27
N THR A 99 9.15 8.14 -11.90
CA THR A 99 10.04 9.12 -11.24
C THR A 99 9.31 10.21 -10.48
N GLU A 100 8.06 10.52 -10.87
CA GLU A 100 7.31 11.65 -10.35
C GLU A 100 6.53 11.30 -9.07
N GLY A 101 7.25 10.89 -8.02
CA GLY A 101 6.66 10.47 -6.74
C GLY A 101 5.78 11.53 -6.06
N GLN A 102 5.93 12.81 -6.44
CA GLN A 102 5.06 13.90 -5.99
C GLN A 102 3.59 13.67 -6.36
N GLY A 103 3.30 12.94 -7.45
CA GLY A 103 1.92 12.60 -7.81
C GLY A 103 1.19 11.77 -6.75
N ILE A 104 1.92 11.01 -5.92
CA ILE A 104 1.33 10.29 -4.78
C ILE A 104 0.92 11.30 -3.69
N THR A 105 1.78 12.27 -3.40
CA THR A 105 1.50 13.28 -2.37
C THR A 105 0.41 14.25 -2.79
N ASP A 106 0.30 14.57 -4.08
CA ASP A 106 -0.75 15.46 -4.60
C ASP A 106 -2.16 14.92 -4.28
N VAL A 107 -2.36 13.60 -4.34
CA VAL A 107 -3.66 12.99 -3.98
C VAL A 107 -3.80 12.70 -2.48
N LEU A 108 -2.73 12.27 -1.80
CA LEU A 108 -2.77 11.99 -0.37
C LEU A 108 -3.10 13.23 0.47
N PHE A 109 -2.63 14.39 0.04
CA PHE A 109 -2.85 15.66 0.74
C PHE A 109 -3.99 16.50 0.15
N GLY A 110 -4.69 15.99 -0.86
CA GLY A 110 -5.92 16.58 -1.36
C GLY A 110 -5.74 17.74 -2.35
N ASP A 111 -4.55 17.92 -2.94
CA ASP A 111 -4.38 18.82 -4.10
C ASP A 111 -5.19 18.31 -5.30
N HIS A 112 -5.37 16.98 -5.40
CA HIS A 112 -6.25 16.31 -6.36
C HIS A 112 -7.06 15.17 -5.73
N PRO A 113 -8.28 14.88 -6.23
CA PRO A 113 -9.09 13.77 -5.72
C PRO A 113 -8.59 12.40 -6.20
N PHE A 114 -8.86 11.35 -5.42
CA PHE A 114 -8.68 9.97 -5.90
C PHE A 114 -9.73 9.63 -6.96
N THR A 115 -9.29 9.30 -8.17
CA THR A 115 -10.16 8.89 -9.29
C THR A 115 -9.84 7.51 -9.86
N GLY A 116 -8.73 6.91 -9.46
CA GLY A 116 -8.29 5.61 -9.95
C GLY A 116 -9.21 4.47 -9.55
N THR A 117 -9.37 3.49 -10.44
CA THR A 117 -10.11 2.25 -10.17
C THR A 117 -9.26 1.04 -10.56
N LEU A 118 -9.41 -0.07 -9.86
CA LEU A 118 -8.63 -1.29 -10.08
C LEU A 118 -8.81 -1.83 -11.50
N PRO A 119 -7.73 -1.92 -12.31
CA PRO A 119 -7.77 -2.54 -13.64
C PRO A 119 -7.67 -4.07 -13.58
N ARG A 120 -7.54 -4.65 -12.36
CA ARG A 120 -7.42 -6.08 -12.09
C ARG A 120 -8.21 -6.44 -10.82
N THR A 121 -8.76 -7.64 -10.80
CA THR A 121 -9.34 -8.22 -9.58
C THR A 121 -8.26 -8.36 -8.51
N TRP A 122 -8.57 -7.99 -7.26
CA TRP A 122 -7.70 -8.27 -6.12
C TRP A 122 -8.18 -9.55 -5.42
N MET A 123 -7.31 -10.54 -5.30
CA MET A 123 -7.67 -11.82 -4.65
C MET A 123 -7.64 -11.72 -3.12
N LYS A 124 -8.42 -12.58 -2.45
CA LYS A 124 -8.26 -12.85 -1.01
C LYS A 124 -7.03 -13.74 -0.78
N SER A 125 -6.91 -14.78 -1.60
CA SER A 125 -5.81 -15.74 -1.55
C SER A 125 -5.33 -16.14 -2.93
N VAL A 126 -4.03 -16.46 -3.05
CA VAL A 126 -3.41 -16.99 -4.28
C VAL A 126 -4.06 -18.29 -4.76
N THR A 127 -4.71 -19.05 -3.88
CA THR A 127 -5.39 -20.31 -4.24
C THR A 127 -6.62 -20.09 -5.13
N GLN A 128 -7.11 -18.85 -5.21
CA GLN A 128 -8.22 -18.48 -6.10
C GLN A 128 -7.78 -18.29 -7.55
N LEU A 129 -6.46 -18.23 -7.83
CA LEU A 129 -5.97 -17.94 -9.16
C LEU A 129 -6.05 -19.18 -10.08
N PRO A 130 -6.39 -19.01 -11.37
CA PRO A 130 -6.81 -17.76 -12.00
C PRO A 130 -8.27 -17.38 -11.65
N MET A 131 -8.50 -16.09 -11.35
CA MET A 131 -9.84 -15.53 -11.10
C MET A 131 -9.97 -14.14 -11.75
N ASN A 132 -10.96 -13.98 -12.62
CA ASN A 132 -11.20 -12.77 -13.39
C ASN A 132 -12.67 -12.36 -13.37
N VAL A 133 -12.92 -11.08 -13.66
CA VAL A 133 -14.28 -10.55 -13.81
C VAL A 133 -15.03 -11.35 -14.87
N GLY A 134 -16.23 -11.82 -14.51
CA GLY A 134 -17.07 -12.67 -15.37
C GLY A 134 -16.98 -14.17 -15.10
N ASP A 135 -16.01 -14.62 -14.28
CA ASP A 135 -15.94 -16.02 -13.89
C ASP A 135 -17.13 -16.41 -12.99
N LYS A 136 -17.57 -17.67 -13.09
CA LYS A 136 -18.72 -18.18 -12.31
C LYS A 136 -18.48 -18.09 -10.80
N ASN A 137 -17.24 -18.31 -10.36
CA ASN A 137 -16.84 -18.27 -8.97
C ASN A 137 -15.94 -17.04 -8.71
N TYR A 138 -16.51 -15.85 -8.89
CA TYR A 138 -15.84 -14.57 -8.68
C TYR A 138 -15.97 -14.14 -7.20
N ASP A 139 -15.02 -14.57 -6.36
CA ASP A 139 -14.97 -14.27 -4.91
C ASP A 139 -13.74 -13.41 -4.54
N GLN A 140 -13.71 -12.19 -5.06
CA GLN A 140 -12.65 -11.22 -4.86
C GLN A 140 -12.55 -10.65 -3.43
N LEU A 141 -11.37 -10.12 -3.09
CA LEU A 141 -11.20 -9.18 -1.97
C LEU A 141 -11.67 -7.78 -2.40
N PHE A 142 -11.17 -7.30 -3.53
CA PHE A 142 -11.62 -6.06 -4.17
C PHE A 142 -11.95 -6.33 -5.65
N PRO A 143 -13.14 -5.94 -6.13
CA PRO A 143 -13.55 -6.23 -7.51
C PRO A 143 -12.80 -5.38 -8.53
N PHE A 144 -12.75 -5.88 -9.77
CA PHE A 144 -12.39 -5.05 -10.91
C PHE A 144 -13.25 -3.77 -10.92
N GLY A 145 -12.62 -2.63 -11.17
CA GLY A 145 -13.27 -1.32 -11.15
C GLY A 145 -13.49 -0.73 -9.75
N TYR A 146 -13.06 -1.41 -8.67
CA TYR A 146 -13.12 -0.84 -7.33
C TYR A 146 -12.18 0.35 -7.19
N GLY A 147 -12.64 1.41 -6.52
CA GLY A 147 -11.84 2.57 -6.17
C GLY A 147 -12.66 3.50 -5.28
N ILE A 148 -12.09 3.89 -4.13
CA ILE A 148 -12.70 4.89 -3.26
C ILE A 148 -12.45 6.27 -3.89
N LYS A 149 -13.49 7.11 -3.89
CA LYS A 149 -13.41 8.49 -4.38
C LYS A 149 -13.48 9.44 -3.19
N THR A 150 -12.73 10.53 -3.26
CA THR A 150 -12.65 11.59 -2.24
C THR A 150 -13.08 12.92 -2.83
#